data_AF-A0A140E3F1-F1
#
_entry.id   AF-A0A140E3F1-F1
#
_cell.length_a   1.000
_cell.length_b   1.000
_cell.length_c   1.000
_cell.angle_alpha   90.00
_cell.angle_beta   90.00
_cell.angle_gamma   90.00
#
_symmetry.space_group_name_H-M   'P 1'
#
loop_
_entity.id
_entity.type
_entity.pdbx_description
1 polymer ?
#
loop_
_entity_poly.entity_id
_entity_poly.type
_entity_poly.pdbx_seq_one_letter_code
_entity_poly.pdbx_strand_id
1 'polypeptide(L)'
;MKTLLSLKLWLAVCLFAVSTASSAGIIWESTDGDSNFISFGAGPFPFPSSETFGIFSATANLAADAPVYTFNGVGSFSSASPFKLGLWTTSGWVSEVGNYGLGAPNTFLLSFVKPGVTTNNLSFLFGFDLKPAADQNPVSGVPLPASVWFMTSALLGFLYTGRRKAAVQA
;
A
#
# COMPACT_ATOMS: atom_id res chain seq x y z
N MET A 1 -25.18 24.37 18.90
CA MET A 1 -25.27 23.01 18.32
C MET A 1 -24.74 22.92 16.88
N LYS A 2 -25.00 23.88 15.99
CA LYS A 2 -24.56 23.83 14.58
C LYS A 2 -23.03 23.79 14.37
N THR A 3 -22.25 24.48 15.20
CA THR A 3 -20.77 24.51 15.14
C THR A 3 -20.08 23.20 15.55
N LEU A 4 -20.70 22.44 16.45
CA LEU A 4 -20.21 21.10 16.84
C LEU A 4 -20.44 20.06 15.74
N LEU A 5 -21.47 20.26 14.91
CA LEU A 5 -21.81 19.37 13.80
C LEU A 5 -20.84 19.58 12.62
N SER A 6 -20.55 20.84 12.27
CA SER A 6 -19.61 21.16 11.20
C SER A 6 -18.20 20.67 11.52
N LEU A 7 -17.73 20.86 12.76
CA LEU A 7 -16.38 20.45 13.17
C LEU A 7 -16.18 18.92 13.12
N LYS A 8 -17.20 18.13 13.49
CA LYS A 8 -17.18 16.66 13.36
C LYS A 8 -17.12 16.21 11.91
N LEU A 9 -17.86 16.89 11.02
CA LEU A 9 -17.85 16.60 9.59
C LEU A 9 -16.47 16.87 8.99
N TRP A 10 -15.86 18.01 9.30
CA TRP A 10 -14.51 18.34 8.82
C TRP A 10 -13.44 17.38 9.36
N LEU A 11 -13.55 16.96 10.63
CA LEU A 11 -12.67 15.95 11.21
C LEU A 11 -12.81 14.59 10.49
N ALA A 12 -14.02 14.18 10.15
CA ALA A 12 -14.27 12.95 9.38
C ALA A 12 -13.68 13.04 7.96
N VAL A 13 -13.76 14.20 7.31
CA VAL A 13 -13.15 14.43 5.99
C VAL A 13 -11.62 14.38 6.08
N CYS A 14 -11.02 14.96 7.12
CA CYS A 14 -9.57 14.88 7.35
C CYS A 14 -9.12 13.44 7.67
N LEU A 15 -9.88 12.71 8.49
CA LEU A 15 -9.62 11.29 8.80
C LEU A 15 -9.70 10.42 7.53
N PHE A 16 -10.69 10.68 6.68
CA PHE A 16 -10.83 9.99 5.39
C PHE A 16 -9.65 10.29 4.46
N ALA A 17 -9.26 11.56 4.33
CA ALA A 17 -8.14 11.96 3.49
C ALA A 17 -6.77 11.43 3.99
N VAL A 18 -6.60 11.23 5.29
CA VAL A 18 -5.37 10.64 5.85
C VAL A 18 -5.36 9.12 5.73
N SER A 19 -6.53 8.46 5.75
CA SER A 19 -6.60 7.00 5.60
C SER A 19 -6.09 6.51 4.23
N THR A 20 -6.27 7.30 3.18
CA THR A 20 -5.85 6.97 1.81
C THR A 20 -4.34 7.15 1.57
N ALA A 21 -3.64 7.88 2.44
CA ALA A 21 -2.19 8.08 2.32
C ALA A 21 -1.35 6.89 2.83
N SER A 22 -1.99 5.87 3.43
CA SER A 22 -1.29 4.71 4.02
C SER A 22 -1.14 3.51 3.08
N SER A 23 -1.61 3.58 1.84
CA SER A 23 -1.46 2.47 0.89
C SER A 23 -0.08 2.49 0.23
N ALA A 24 0.97 2.32 1.01
CA ALA A 24 2.21 1.75 0.49
C ALA A 24 1.93 0.28 0.16
N GLY A 25 2.33 -0.19 -1.02
CA GLY A 25 2.13 -1.58 -1.44
C GLY A 25 2.57 -2.58 -0.36
N ILE A 26 1.85 -3.71 -0.28
CA ILE A 26 2.10 -4.76 0.72
C ILE A 26 3.56 -5.21 0.64
N ILE A 27 4.12 -5.46 1.83
CA ILE A 27 5.44 -6.08 1.96
C ILE A 27 5.22 -7.58 1.93
N TRP A 28 5.85 -8.22 0.97
CA TRP A 28 5.76 -9.65 0.72
C TRP A 28 7.01 -10.36 1.25
N GLU A 29 6.87 -11.62 1.59
CA GLU A 29 7.97 -12.51 1.91
C GLU A 29 7.76 -13.85 1.19
N SER A 30 8.87 -14.49 0.79
CA SER A 30 8.80 -15.84 0.23
C SER A 30 8.43 -16.85 1.31
N THR A 31 7.68 -17.89 0.93
CA THR A 31 7.30 -18.96 1.85
C THR A 31 8.31 -20.11 1.89
N ASP A 32 8.98 -20.41 0.78
CA ASP A 32 9.90 -21.54 0.62
C ASP A 32 11.30 -21.14 0.13
N GLY A 33 11.61 -19.84 0.13
CA GLY A 33 12.88 -19.26 -0.27
C GLY A 33 12.85 -18.61 -1.65
N ASP A 34 11.99 -19.11 -2.54
CA ASP A 34 11.78 -18.57 -3.88
C ASP A 34 10.36 -17.96 -4.01
N SER A 35 10.20 -16.99 -4.90
CA SER A 35 8.90 -16.45 -5.27
C SER A 35 8.82 -16.39 -6.78
N ASN A 36 7.76 -16.97 -7.33
CA ASN A 36 7.58 -17.09 -8.76
C ASN A 36 6.46 -16.15 -9.22
N PHE A 37 6.67 -15.55 -10.39
CA PHE A 37 5.79 -14.51 -10.90
C PHE A 37 5.47 -14.74 -12.37
N ILE A 38 4.21 -14.55 -12.73
CA ILE A 38 3.74 -14.56 -14.11
C ILE A 38 2.68 -13.49 -14.33
N SER A 39 2.84 -12.71 -15.39
CA SER A 39 1.88 -11.73 -15.87
C SER A 39 1.55 -12.06 -17.31
N PHE A 40 0.27 -11.98 -17.66
CA PHE A 40 -0.22 -12.22 -19.02
C PHE A 40 -0.59 -10.91 -19.68
N GLY A 41 -0.23 -10.76 -20.95
CA GLY A 41 -0.65 -9.61 -21.74
C GLY A 41 -2.16 -9.65 -22.04
N ALA A 42 -2.74 -8.50 -22.37
CA ALA A 42 -4.15 -8.37 -22.76
C ALA A 42 -4.48 -8.94 -24.16
N GLY A 43 -3.60 -9.76 -24.74
CA GLY A 43 -3.74 -10.31 -26.08
C GLY A 43 -4.66 -11.53 -26.14
N PRO A 44 -5.11 -11.93 -27.34
CA PRO A 44 -6.00 -13.08 -27.54
C PRO A 44 -5.34 -14.45 -27.24
N PHE A 45 -4.02 -14.47 -27.04
CA PHE A 45 -3.25 -15.64 -26.64
C PHE A 45 -2.52 -15.34 -25.33
N PRO A 46 -2.41 -16.31 -24.40
CA PRO A 46 -1.77 -16.13 -23.11
C PRO A 46 -0.24 -16.09 -23.26
N PHE A 47 0.26 -15.05 -23.91
CA PHE A 47 1.68 -14.72 -23.90
C PHE A 47 1.99 -13.93 -22.64
N PRO A 48 3.19 -14.13 -22.05
CA PRO A 48 3.66 -13.29 -20.98
C PRO A 48 3.61 -11.81 -21.36
N SER A 49 3.25 -10.95 -20.40
CA SER A 49 3.22 -9.51 -20.64
C SER A 49 4.62 -8.97 -20.96
N SER A 50 4.72 -7.94 -21.78
CA SER A 50 5.96 -7.17 -21.96
C SER A 50 6.24 -6.18 -20.82
N GLU A 51 5.35 -6.10 -19.84
CA GLU A 51 5.45 -5.17 -18.72
C GLU A 51 6.62 -5.51 -17.83
N THR A 52 7.29 -4.48 -17.34
CA THR A 52 8.46 -4.62 -16.46
C THR A 52 8.02 -4.50 -15.02
N PHE A 53 8.25 -5.55 -14.26
CA PHE A 53 8.04 -5.59 -12.82
C PHE A 53 9.39 -5.48 -12.12
N GLY A 54 9.38 -4.87 -10.95
CA GLY A 54 10.55 -4.63 -10.11
C GLY A 54 10.31 -5.16 -8.71
N ILE A 55 11.34 -5.73 -8.13
CA ILE A 55 11.40 -6.17 -6.74
C ILE A 55 12.31 -5.22 -5.98
N PHE A 56 11.80 -4.67 -4.90
CA PHE A 56 12.45 -3.67 -4.08
C PHE A 56 12.65 -4.18 -2.66
N SER A 57 13.62 -3.62 -1.94
CA SER A 57 13.71 -3.88 -0.51
C SER A 57 12.43 -3.44 0.21
N ALA A 58 12.12 -4.06 1.35
CA ALA A 58 10.92 -3.74 2.14
C ALA A 58 10.83 -2.25 2.54
N THR A 59 11.97 -1.58 2.72
CA THR A 59 12.06 -0.16 3.11
C THR A 59 12.14 0.80 1.93
N ALA A 60 12.18 0.30 0.69
CA ALA A 60 12.37 1.13 -0.49
C ALA A 60 11.24 2.15 -0.68
N ASN A 61 11.63 3.35 -1.11
CA ASN A 61 10.79 4.33 -1.74
C ASN A 61 10.80 4.10 -3.26
N LEU A 62 9.72 3.54 -3.81
CA LEU A 62 9.61 3.24 -5.24
C LEU A 62 9.84 4.45 -6.15
N ALA A 63 9.61 5.68 -5.66
CA ALA A 63 9.82 6.89 -6.46
C ALA A 63 11.29 7.29 -6.62
N ALA A 64 12.20 6.79 -5.77
CA ALA A 64 13.59 7.23 -5.71
C ALA A 64 14.61 6.09 -5.76
N ASP A 65 14.25 4.93 -5.21
CA ASP A 65 15.15 3.80 -5.10
C ASP A 65 15.09 2.93 -6.36
N ALA A 66 16.20 2.27 -6.68
CA ALA A 66 16.27 1.31 -7.75
C ALA A 66 15.78 -0.08 -7.29
N PRO A 67 15.15 -0.87 -8.18
CA PRO A 67 14.81 -2.25 -7.88
C PRO A 67 16.08 -3.08 -7.69
N VAL A 68 16.01 -4.06 -6.78
CA VAL A 68 17.04 -5.09 -6.57
C VAL A 68 17.02 -6.11 -7.72
N TYR A 69 15.84 -6.35 -8.26
CA TYR A 69 15.63 -7.27 -9.38
C TYR A 69 14.49 -6.78 -10.28
N THR A 70 14.60 -7.01 -11.58
CA THR A 70 13.54 -6.68 -12.55
C THR A 70 13.31 -7.82 -13.50
N PHE A 71 12.07 -8.00 -13.94
CA PHE A 71 11.69 -9.02 -14.90
C PHE A 71 10.54 -8.57 -15.80
N ASN A 72 10.40 -9.22 -16.96
CA ASN A 72 9.35 -8.93 -17.94
C ASN A 72 8.43 -10.13 -18.08
N GLY A 73 7.18 -9.99 -17.64
CA GLY A 73 6.16 -11.03 -17.77
C GLY A 73 6.36 -12.23 -16.84
N VAL A 74 7.52 -12.88 -16.86
CA VAL A 74 7.85 -14.03 -15.99
C VAL A 74 9.11 -13.74 -15.22
N GLY A 75 9.12 -14.06 -13.93
CA GLY A 75 10.27 -13.89 -13.07
C GLY A 75 10.28 -14.90 -11.94
N SER A 76 11.47 -15.20 -11.45
CA SER A 76 11.67 -15.92 -10.19
C SER A 76 12.67 -15.12 -9.36
N PHE A 77 12.42 -15.03 -8.07
CA PHE A 77 13.24 -14.27 -7.15
C PHE A 77 13.45 -15.06 -5.87
N SER A 78 14.71 -15.33 -5.57
CA SER A 78 15.12 -16.01 -4.35
C SER A 78 15.49 -14.96 -3.30
N SER A 79 14.76 -14.93 -2.18
CA SER A 79 15.07 -14.01 -1.07
C SER A 79 14.49 -14.51 0.25
N ALA A 80 15.36 -14.57 1.26
CA ALA A 80 14.96 -14.75 2.65
C ALA A 80 14.46 -13.45 3.31
N SER A 81 14.65 -12.30 2.65
CA SER A 81 14.25 -10.98 3.18
C SER A 81 12.93 -10.52 2.58
N PRO A 82 12.08 -9.83 3.36
CA PRO A 82 10.86 -9.21 2.84
C PRO A 82 11.15 -8.16 1.75
N PHE A 83 10.21 -8.00 0.83
CA PHE A 83 10.36 -7.16 -0.36
C PHE A 83 9.04 -6.49 -0.75
N LYS A 84 9.14 -5.48 -1.61
CA LYS A 84 8.01 -4.81 -2.25
C LYS A 84 8.01 -5.07 -3.74
N LEU A 85 6.83 -5.05 -4.33
CA LEU A 85 6.64 -5.18 -5.77
C LEU A 85 6.27 -3.83 -6.38
N GLY A 86 6.82 -3.57 -7.56
CA GLY A 86 6.54 -2.39 -8.36
C GLY A 86 6.32 -2.72 -9.83
N LEU A 87 5.51 -1.92 -10.49
CA LEU A 87 5.35 -1.92 -11.94
C LEU A 87 6.04 -0.69 -12.53
N TRP A 88 6.83 -0.86 -13.58
CA TRP A 88 7.40 0.26 -14.32
C TRP A 88 6.34 0.88 -15.23
N THR A 89 6.16 2.19 -15.11
CA THR A 89 5.29 2.98 -15.98
C THR A 89 6.09 4.10 -16.63
N THR A 90 5.48 4.80 -17.59
CA THR A 90 6.07 6.01 -18.19
C THR A 90 6.33 7.12 -17.17
N SER A 91 5.63 7.10 -16.05
CA SER A 91 5.77 8.05 -14.94
C SER A 91 6.69 7.58 -13.81
N GLY A 92 7.29 6.39 -13.94
CA GLY A 92 8.14 5.76 -12.92
C GLY A 92 7.52 4.49 -12.32
N TRP A 93 8.11 4.02 -11.23
CA TRP A 93 7.62 2.84 -10.52
C TRP A 93 6.37 3.13 -9.71
N VAL A 94 5.40 2.22 -9.80
CA VAL A 94 4.15 2.29 -9.02
C VAL A 94 3.99 1.03 -8.19
N SER A 95 3.45 1.18 -6.98
CA SER A 95 3.18 0.04 -6.10
C SER A 95 1.94 -0.72 -6.53
N GLU A 96 1.82 -1.94 -6.01
CA GLU A 96 0.57 -2.69 -6.01
C GLU A 96 -0.55 -1.86 -5.36
N VAL A 97 -1.75 -1.91 -5.95
CA VAL A 97 -2.96 -1.22 -5.49
C VAL A 97 -3.99 -2.19 -4.92
N GLY A 98 -3.87 -3.47 -5.22
CA GLY A 98 -4.72 -4.51 -4.64
C GLY A 98 -4.19 -5.91 -4.91
N ASN A 99 -4.60 -6.84 -4.05
CA ASN A 99 -4.29 -8.26 -4.13
C ASN A 99 -5.52 -9.11 -3.83
N TYR A 100 -5.52 -10.32 -4.37
CA TYR A 100 -6.54 -11.32 -4.13
C TYR A 100 -5.88 -12.70 -3.97
N GLY A 101 -6.11 -13.34 -2.82
CA GLY A 101 -5.65 -14.71 -2.59
C GLY A 101 -6.40 -15.70 -3.48
N LEU A 102 -5.66 -16.51 -4.24
CA LEU A 102 -6.26 -17.58 -5.03
C LEU A 102 -6.54 -18.79 -4.13
N GLY A 103 -7.33 -19.75 -4.63
CA GLY A 103 -7.72 -20.93 -3.84
C GLY A 103 -6.55 -21.86 -3.45
N ALA A 104 -5.38 -21.69 -4.07
CA ALA A 104 -4.14 -22.36 -3.69
C ALA A 104 -3.40 -21.55 -2.60
N PRO A 105 -2.78 -22.20 -1.62
CA PRO A 105 -2.02 -21.51 -0.59
C PRO A 105 -0.89 -20.68 -1.19
N ASN A 106 -0.56 -19.56 -0.55
CA ASN A 106 0.55 -18.67 -0.90
C ASN A 106 0.55 -18.18 -2.35
N THR A 107 -0.63 -18.15 -2.97
CA THR A 107 -0.81 -17.74 -4.36
C THR A 107 -1.72 -16.53 -4.42
N PHE A 108 -1.27 -15.48 -5.09
CA PHE A 108 -1.96 -14.19 -5.13
C PHE A 108 -2.06 -13.65 -6.55
N LEU A 109 -3.20 -13.05 -6.86
CA LEU A 109 -3.36 -12.16 -8.00
C LEU A 109 -3.16 -10.74 -7.51
N LEU A 110 -2.13 -10.07 -8.02
CA LEU A 110 -1.76 -8.71 -7.68
C LEU A 110 -2.15 -7.77 -8.81
N SER A 111 -2.55 -6.56 -8.47
CA SER A 111 -3.04 -5.56 -9.41
C SER A 111 -2.32 -4.23 -9.25
N PHE A 112 -1.99 -3.62 -10.38
CA PHE A 112 -1.27 -2.36 -10.48
C PHE A 112 -2.05 -1.42 -11.39
N VAL A 113 -2.09 -0.13 -11.03
CA VAL A 113 -2.74 0.91 -11.82
C VAL A 113 -1.67 1.78 -12.46
N LYS A 114 -1.71 1.93 -13.78
CA LYS A 114 -0.85 2.83 -14.55
C LYS A 114 -1.40 4.26 -14.45
N PRO A 115 -0.71 5.19 -13.75
CA PRO A 115 -1.17 6.57 -13.64
C PRO A 115 -1.18 7.24 -15.02
N GLY A 116 -2.17 8.11 -15.25
CA GLY A 116 -2.27 8.88 -16.49
C GLY A 116 -2.75 8.09 -17.71
N VAL A 117 -3.06 6.79 -17.57
CA VAL A 117 -3.66 5.97 -18.62
C VAL A 117 -5.16 5.84 -18.39
N THR A 118 -5.98 6.15 -19.40
CA THR A 118 -7.45 6.18 -19.31
C THR A 118 -8.14 4.90 -19.76
N THR A 119 -7.45 4.02 -20.49
CA THR A 119 -7.95 2.72 -20.96
C THR A 119 -6.91 1.62 -20.76
N ASN A 120 -7.34 0.40 -20.38
CA ASN A 120 -6.42 -0.72 -20.09
C ASN A 120 -5.27 -0.33 -19.14
N ASN A 121 -5.61 0.45 -18.11
CA ASN A 121 -4.66 0.98 -17.14
C ASN A 121 -4.35 0.00 -16.00
N LEU A 122 -4.92 -1.21 -16.04
CA LEU A 122 -4.67 -2.27 -15.07
C LEU A 122 -3.65 -3.27 -15.62
N SER A 123 -2.74 -3.66 -14.74
CA SER A 123 -1.77 -4.73 -14.94
C SER A 123 -1.93 -5.76 -13.84
N PHE A 124 -1.87 -7.03 -14.21
CA PHE A 124 -2.04 -8.13 -13.29
C PHE A 124 -0.77 -8.96 -13.19
N LEU A 125 -0.39 -9.33 -11.97
CA LEU A 125 0.74 -10.19 -11.70
C LEU A 125 0.27 -11.34 -10.81
N PHE A 126 0.36 -12.55 -11.31
CA PHE A 126 0.20 -13.75 -10.49
C PHE A 126 1.51 -14.02 -9.77
N GLY A 127 1.43 -14.13 -8.45
CA GLY A 127 2.54 -14.51 -7.60
C GLY A 127 2.27 -15.86 -6.94
N PHE A 128 3.31 -16.69 -6.86
CA PHE A 128 3.31 -17.97 -6.18
C PHE A 128 4.39 -17.98 -5.09
N ASP A 129 4.16 -18.79 -4.06
CA ASP A 129 5.02 -18.95 -2.89
C ASP A 129 5.25 -17.64 -2.13
N LEU A 130 4.21 -16.79 -2.12
CA LEU A 130 4.18 -15.49 -1.46
C LEU A 130 3.28 -15.51 -0.24
N LYS A 131 3.69 -14.83 0.81
CA LYS A 131 2.83 -14.46 1.94
C LYS A 131 3.08 -13.01 2.35
N PRO A 132 2.08 -12.33 2.94
CA PRO A 132 2.32 -11.02 3.54
C PRO A 132 3.36 -11.15 4.66
N ALA A 133 4.36 -10.26 4.66
CA ALA A 133 5.36 -10.22 5.71
C ALA A 133 4.74 -9.93 7.07
N ALA A 134 5.32 -10.50 8.13
CA ALA A 134 4.85 -10.27 9.50
C ALA A 134 4.91 -8.78 9.90
N ASP A 135 5.91 -8.06 9.39
CA ASP A 135 6.06 -6.61 9.57
C ASP A 135 5.74 -5.86 8.26
N GLN A 136 4.60 -5.17 8.25
CA GLN A 136 4.17 -4.32 7.14
C GLN A 136 4.69 -2.88 7.24
N ASN A 137 5.46 -2.56 8.28
CA ASN A 137 6.06 -1.24 8.48
C ASN A 137 7.48 -1.35 9.08
N PRO A 138 8.46 -1.85 8.30
CA PRO A 138 9.84 -2.02 8.75
C PRO A 138 10.58 -0.68 8.93
N VAL A 139 9.94 0.46 8.65
CA VAL A 139 10.50 1.77 8.94
C VAL A 139 10.35 2.03 10.44
N SER A 140 11.32 1.54 11.21
CA SER A 140 11.39 1.78 12.64
C SER A 140 11.48 3.29 12.91
N GLY A 141 10.41 3.86 13.48
CA GLY A 141 10.45 5.14 14.19
C GLY A 141 10.46 6.41 13.34
N VAL A 142 9.47 6.61 12.46
CA VAL A 142 9.14 7.96 12.00
C VAL A 142 8.21 8.60 13.04
N PRO A 143 8.47 9.83 13.52
CA PRO A 143 7.50 10.57 14.32
C PRO A 143 6.16 10.59 13.57
N LEU A 144 5.10 10.18 14.26
CA LEU A 144 3.77 10.09 13.67
C LEU A 144 3.48 11.34 12.83
N PRO A 145 2.87 11.22 11.63
CA PRO A 145 2.58 12.35 10.78
C PRO A 145 1.92 13.48 11.59
N ALA A 146 2.19 14.75 11.26
CA ALA A 146 1.68 15.88 12.02
C ALA A 146 0.15 15.83 12.25
N SER A 147 -0.59 15.22 11.33
CA SER A 147 -2.03 14.96 11.45
C SER A 147 -2.39 14.12 12.68
N VAL A 148 -1.59 13.13 13.05
CA VAL A 148 -1.79 12.30 14.26
C VAL A 148 -1.53 13.12 15.52
N TRP A 149 -0.53 14.00 15.52
CA TRP A 149 -0.27 14.92 16.63
C TRP A 149 -1.40 15.94 16.82
N PHE A 150 -1.91 16.51 15.71
CA PHE A 150 -3.07 17.40 15.75
C PHE A 150 -4.33 16.67 16.21
N MET A 151 -4.53 15.41 15.79
CA MET A 151 -5.65 14.57 16.22
C MET A 151 -5.61 14.28 17.72
N THR A 152 -4.46 13.84 18.24
CA THR A 152 -4.30 13.56 19.68
C THR A 152 -4.50 14.82 20.52
N SER A 153 -3.95 15.96 20.07
CA SER A 153 -4.12 17.25 20.74
C SER A 153 -5.58 17.72 20.73
N ALA A 154 -6.28 17.57 19.62
CA ALA A 154 -7.69 17.92 19.51
C ALA A 154 -8.57 17.02 20.40
N LEU A 155 -8.31 15.71 20.42
CA LEU A 155 -9.04 14.76 21.27
C LEU A 155 -8.84 15.05 22.76
N LEU A 156 -7.61 15.32 23.19
CA LEU A 156 -7.31 15.74 24.56
C LEU A 156 -7.98 17.08 24.91
N GLY A 157 -8.00 18.03 23.98
CA GLY A 157 -8.73 19.30 24.12
C GLY A 157 -10.25 19.10 24.28
N PHE A 158 -10.86 18.17 23.54
CA PHE A 158 -12.27 17.81 23.68
C PHE A 158 -12.57 17.16 25.04
N LEU A 159 -11.72 16.24 25.49
CA LEU A 159 -11.87 15.60 26.81
C LEU A 159 -11.72 16.60 27.95
N TYR A 160 -10.78 17.55 27.82
CA TYR A 160 -10.55 18.61 28.80
C TYR A 160 -11.72 19.61 28.86
N THR A 161 -12.23 20.06 27.71
CA THR A 161 -13.37 20.99 27.65
C THR A 161 -14.70 20.34 28.03
N GLY A 162 -14.87 19.04 27.76
CA GLY A 162 -16.02 18.24 28.17
C GLY A 162 -16.15 18.14 29.70
N ARG A 163 -15.02 18.00 30.42
CA ARG A 163 -15.01 17.97 31.90
C ARG A 163 -15.46 19.29 32.54
N ARG A 164 -15.18 20.44 31.92
CA ARG A 164 -15.56 21.75 32.49
C ARG A 164 -17.05 22.09 32.41
N LYS A 165 -17.87 21.34 31.65
CA LYS A 165 -19.31 21.58 31.56
C LYS A 165 -20.14 20.82 32.60
N ALA A 166 -19.53 19.96 33.41
CA ALA A 166 -20.19 19.24 34.50
C ALA A 166 -20.09 19.96 35.86
N ALA A 167 -19.42 21.11 35.95
CA ALA A 167 -19.48 21.97 37.12
C ALA A 167 -20.80 22.76 37.08
N VAL A 168 -21.82 22.13 37.66
CA VAL A 168 -23.17 22.63 37.86
C VAL A 168 -23.16 23.98 38.60
N GLN A 169 -24.06 24.87 38.15
CA GLN A 169 -24.46 26.09 38.83
C GLN A 169 -24.72 25.83 40.33
N ALA A 170 -24.08 26.59 41.20
CA ALA A 170 -24.58 26.88 42.54
C ALA A 170 -25.12 28.31 42.54
#